data_AF-A0A258E7I7-F1
#
_entry.id   AF-A0A258E7I7-F1
#
_cell.length_a   1.000
_cell.length_b   1.000
_cell.length_c   1.000
_cell.angle_alpha   90.00
_cell.angle_beta   90.00
_cell.angle_gamma   90.00
#
_symmetry.space_group_name_H-M   'P 1'
#
loop_
_entity.id
_entity.type
_entity.pdbx_description
1 polymer ?
#
loop_
_entity_poly.entity_id
_entity_poly.type
_entity_poly.pdbx_seq_one_letter_code
_entity_poly.pdbx_strand_id
1 'polypeptide(L)'
;DITVEGKNLPAGKYSLFTIPKESGPWTVIFNSEWDLEHGHFQYDEKNDVLRVESVPTWESTSSERLSIEIESPGIVIRWEKLKLPITIR
;
A
#
# COMPACT_ATOMS: atom_id res chain seq x y z
N ASP A 1 14.44 -0.29 -10.87
CA ASP A 1 13.93 0.65 -9.85
C ASP A 1 12.69 1.35 -10.38
N ILE A 2 11.80 1.73 -9.48
CA ILE A 2 10.58 2.49 -9.77
C ILE A 2 10.45 3.61 -8.74
N THR A 3 9.54 4.54 -8.98
CA THR A 3 9.14 5.53 -7.99
C THR A 3 7.75 5.21 -7.48
N VAL A 4 7.56 5.23 -6.16
CA VAL A 4 6.26 5.09 -5.50
C VAL A 4 5.96 6.39 -4.77
N GLU A 5 4.83 7.03 -5.09
CA GLU A 5 4.50 8.37 -4.58
C GLU A 5 5.67 9.37 -4.71
N GLY A 6 6.42 9.26 -5.81
CA GLY A 6 7.59 10.11 -6.10
C GLY A 6 8.88 9.74 -5.36
N LYS A 7 8.89 8.69 -4.52
CA LYS A 7 10.08 8.20 -3.82
C LYS A 7 10.65 6.95 -4.48
N ASN A 8 11.96 6.85 -4.59
CA ASN A 8 12.62 5.70 -5.22
C ASN A 8 12.40 4.42 -4.41
N LEU A 9 12.03 3.34 -5.10
CA LEU A 9 11.99 1.97 -4.59
C LEU A 9 12.90 1.10 -5.48
N PRO A 10 13.97 0.52 -4.92
CA PRO A 10 14.81 -0.42 -5.65
C PRO A 10 14.03 -1.62 -6.18
N ALA A 11 14.51 -2.26 -7.25
CA ALA A 11 13.94 -3.51 -7.70
C ALA A 11 14.07 -4.60 -6.62
N GLY A 12 12.98 -5.30 -6.31
CA GLY A 12 12.96 -6.32 -5.26
C GLY A 12 11.59 -6.95 -5.06
N LYS A 13 11.51 -7.83 -4.05
CA LYS A 13 10.25 -8.37 -3.54
C LYS A 13 9.97 -7.73 -2.20
N TYR A 14 8.71 -7.36 -1.98
CA TYR A 14 8.28 -6.65 -0.78
C TYR A 14 6.95 -7.21 -0.31
N SER A 15 6.74 -7.21 1.00
CA SER A 15 5.39 -7.20 1.56
C SER A 15 4.86 -5.76 1.55
N LEU A 16 3.53 -5.64 1.46
CA LEU A 16 2.82 -4.37 1.47
C LEU A 16 2.04 -4.25 2.78
N PHE A 17 2.30 -3.19 3.53
CA PHE A 17 1.53 -2.84 4.72
C PHE A 17 0.92 -1.46 4.60
N THR A 18 -0.18 -1.25 5.34
CA THR A 18 -0.83 0.05 5.45
C THR A 18 -1.09 0.37 6.92
N ILE A 19 -0.86 1.61 7.32
CA ILE A 19 -1.28 2.16 8.61
C ILE A 19 -2.41 3.17 8.36
N PRO A 20 -3.68 2.75 8.55
CA PRO A 20 -4.82 3.64 8.44
C PRO A 20 -4.77 4.78 9.46
N LYS A 21 -5.30 5.94 9.07
CA LYS A 21 -5.57 7.06 9.97
C LYS A 21 -7.05 7.42 9.89
N GLU A 22 -7.61 7.88 11.00
CA GLU A 22 -9.00 8.35 11.08
C GLU A 22 -9.27 9.52 10.12
N SER A 23 -8.28 10.40 9.96
CA SER A 23 -8.31 11.48 8.99
C SER A 23 -6.95 11.70 8.35
N GLY A 24 -6.95 12.18 7.10
CA GLY A 24 -5.74 12.46 6.34
C GLY A 24 -5.13 11.23 5.65
N PRO A 25 -3.88 11.34 5.20
CA PRO A 25 -3.24 10.30 4.41
C PRO A 25 -2.88 9.07 5.25
N TRP A 26 -3.00 7.90 4.63
CA TRP A 26 -2.55 6.62 5.17
C TRP A 26 -1.08 6.41 4.84
N THR A 27 -0.37 5.78 5.77
CA THR A 27 1.01 5.36 5.51
C THR A 27 0.98 4.02 4.78
N VAL A 28 1.67 3.93 3.64
CA VAL A 28 1.89 2.71 2.87
C VAL A 28 3.37 2.34 2.97
N ILE A 29 3.63 1.06 3.23
CA ILE A 29 4.95 0.57 3.58
C ILE A 29 5.31 -0.60 2.66
N PHE A 30 6.48 -0.52 2.05
CA PHE A 30 7.14 -1.62 1.37
C PHE A 30 8.23 -2.15 2.29
N ASN A 31 8.06 -3.39 2.76
CA ASN A 31 8.95 -4.03 3.73
C ASN A 31 9.69 -5.20 3.07
N SER A 32 10.99 -5.35 3.35
CA SER A 32 11.85 -6.34 2.71
C SER A 32 11.55 -7.78 3.10
N GLU A 33 10.86 -8.00 4.22
CA GLU A 33 10.36 -9.33 4.59
C GLU A 33 9.08 -9.61 3.81
N TRP A 34 9.24 -10.24 2.65
CA TRP A 34 8.15 -10.52 1.72
C TRP A 34 7.49 -11.89 1.92
N ASP A 35 8.14 -12.80 2.65
CA ASP A 35 7.68 -14.19 2.87
C ASP A 35 7.15 -14.36 4.30
N LEU A 36 5.96 -13.80 4.55
CA LEU A 36 5.34 -13.77 5.87
C LEU A 36 4.30 -14.89 6.01
N GLU A 37 4.53 -15.82 6.93
CA GLU A 37 3.63 -16.94 7.24
C GLU A 37 2.38 -16.53 8.06
N HIS A 38 2.47 -15.41 8.77
CA HIS A 38 1.45 -14.92 9.71
C HIS A 38 1.08 -13.45 9.48
N GLY A 39 1.40 -12.91 8.30
CA GLY A 39 1.05 -11.53 7.91
C GLY A 39 1.62 -10.48 8.88
N HIS A 40 0.77 -9.54 9.31
CA HIS A 40 1.21 -8.39 10.12
C HIS A 40 1.77 -8.75 11.51
N PHE A 41 1.55 -9.96 12.02
CA PHE A 41 2.15 -10.38 13.30
C PHE A 41 3.69 -10.52 13.21
N GLN A 42 4.23 -10.64 12.00
CA GLN A 42 5.68 -10.70 11.74
C GLN A 42 6.25 -9.35 11.27
N TYR A 43 5.44 -8.29 11.28
CA TYR A 43 5.89 -6.96 10.90
C TYR A 43 6.98 -6.46 11.86
N ASP A 44 8.08 -5.98 11.28
CA ASP A 44 9.17 -5.30 11.99
C ASP A 44 9.59 -4.07 11.19
N GLU A 45 9.46 -2.89 11.80
CA GLU A 45 9.79 -1.60 11.19
C GLU A 45 11.25 -1.53 10.71
N LYS A 46 12.18 -2.31 11.30
CA LYS A 46 13.58 -2.34 10.85
C LYS A 46 13.74 -2.80 9.40
N ASN A 47 12.75 -3.52 8.88
CA ASN A 47 12.75 -4.09 7.53
C ASN A 47 11.99 -3.18 6.54
N ASP A 48 11.53 -2.00 6.96
CA ASP A 48 10.87 -1.05 6.07
C ASP A 48 11.88 -0.44 5.09
N VAL A 49 11.66 -0.70 3.79
CA VAL A 49 12.49 -0.13 2.73
C VAL A 49 11.96 1.23 2.29
N LEU A 50 10.64 1.38 2.26
CA LEU A 50 10.01 2.63 1.86
C LEU A 50 8.71 2.86 2.62
N ARG A 51 8.54 4.09 3.13
CA ARG A 51 7.28 4.63 3.65
C ARG A 51 6.82 5.83 2.82
N VAL A 52 5.59 5.75 2.33
CA VAL A 52 4.93 6.83 1.58
C VAL A 52 3.56 7.11 2.17
N GLU A 53 3.04 8.29 1.88
CA GLU A 53 1.70 8.69 2.28
C GLU A 53 0.81 8.64 1.04
N SER A 54 -0.35 8.00 1.16
CA SER A 54 -1.38 7.97 0.11
C SER A 54 -2.71 8.43 0.70
N VAL A 55 -3.45 9.24 -0.06
CA VAL A 55 -4.72 9.82 0.38
C VAL A 55 -5.86 8.88 -0.02
N PRO A 56 -6.61 8.31 0.94
CA PRO A 56 -7.79 7.52 0.62
C PRO A 56 -8.87 8.41 0.00
N THR A 57 -9.63 7.82 -0.92
CA THR A 57 -10.78 8.43 -1.57
C THR A 57 -12.00 7.52 -1.40
N TRP A 58 -13.20 8.10 -1.51
CA TRP A 58 -14.45 7.38 -1.30
C TRP A 58 -15.26 7.34 -2.58
N GLU A 59 -15.57 6.14 -3.05
CA GLU A 59 -16.38 5.90 -4.25
C GLU A 59 -17.88 5.82 -3.91
N SER A 60 -18.73 5.99 -4.93
CA SER A 60 -20.18 5.87 -4.77
C SER A 60 -20.63 4.40 -4.67
N THR A 61 -19.92 3.50 -5.35
CA THR A 61 -20.17 2.06 -5.37
C THR A 61 -19.34 1.34 -4.31
N SER A 62 -19.96 0.40 -3.61
CA SER A 62 -19.29 -0.45 -2.61
C SER A 62 -18.64 -1.67 -3.26
N SER A 63 -17.41 -1.98 -2.85
CA SER A 63 -16.70 -3.23 -3.13
C SER A 63 -16.85 -4.19 -1.96
N GLU A 64 -17.54 -5.31 -2.15
CA GLU A 64 -17.81 -6.28 -1.07
C GLU A 64 -16.56 -7.05 -0.60
N ARG A 65 -15.54 -7.15 -1.45
CA ARG A 65 -14.29 -7.86 -1.16
C ARG A 65 -13.12 -6.88 -1.14
N LEU A 66 -12.21 -7.05 -0.19
CA LEU A 66 -10.93 -6.36 -0.22
C LEU A 66 -10.11 -6.83 -1.43
N SER A 67 -9.74 -5.89 -2.30
CA SER A 67 -8.88 -6.15 -3.47
C SER A 67 -7.64 -5.27 -3.46
N ILE A 68 -6.58 -5.80 -4.06
CA ILE A 68 -5.31 -5.10 -4.31
C ILE A 68 -4.98 -5.39 -5.76
N GLU A 69 -5.07 -4.38 -6.61
CA GLU A 69 -4.98 -4.55 -8.06
C GLU A 69 -3.93 -3.60 -8.65
N ILE A 70 -3.32 -4.01 -9.77
CA ILE A 70 -2.45 -3.15 -10.55
C ILE A 70 -3.33 -2.42 -11.58
N GLU A 71 -3.60 -1.15 -11.33
CA GLU A 71 -4.35 -0.27 -12.23
C GLU A 71 -3.45 0.94 -12.57
N SER A 72 -3.22 1.24 -13.85
CA SER A 72 -2.37 2.38 -14.24
C SER A 72 -2.85 3.68 -13.57
N PRO A 73 -1.98 4.47 -12.92
CA PRO A 73 -0.51 4.36 -12.92
C PRO A 73 0.07 3.65 -11.66
N GLY A 74 -0.51 2.61 -11.09
CA GLY A 74 0.08 1.95 -9.93
C GLY A 74 -0.75 0.84 -9.29
N ILE A 75 -0.85 0.86 -7.95
CA ILE A 75 -1.62 -0.11 -7.17
C ILE A 75 -2.87 0.59 -6.65
N VAL A 76 -4.00 -0.11 -6.61
CA VAL A 76 -5.22 0.37 -5.99
C VAL A 76 -5.72 -0.67 -5.00
N ILE A 77 -5.93 -0.24 -3.75
CA ILE A 77 -6.58 -1.05 -2.71
C ILE A 77 -8.03 -0.60 -2.57
N ARG A 78 -8.98 -1.54 -2.61
CA ARG A 78 -10.43 -1.25 -2.49
C ARG A 78 -11.09 -2.12 -1.43
N TRP A 79 -12.01 -1.54 -0.67
CA TRP A 79 -12.89 -2.26 0.28
C TRP A 79 -14.05 -1.37 0.73
N GLU A 80 -15.29 -1.86 0.69
CA GLU A 80 -16.48 -1.01 0.81
C GLU A 80 -16.35 0.15 -0.19
N LYS A 81 -16.49 1.40 0.23
CA LYS A 81 -16.29 2.57 -0.62
C LYS A 81 -14.84 3.06 -0.65
N LEU A 82 -13.95 2.43 0.13
CA LEU A 82 -12.53 2.78 0.15
C LEU A 82 -11.90 2.56 -1.20
N LYS A 83 -11.17 3.57 -1.64
CA LYS A 83 -10.15 3.47 -2.67
C LYS A 83 -8.89 4.15 -2.19
N LEU A 84 -7.81 3.39 -2.03
CA LEU A 84 -6.48 3.89 -1.74
C LEU A 84 -5.59 3.73 -2.98
N PRO A 85 -5.41 4.79 -3.79
CA PRO A 85 -4.53 4.76 -4.96
C PRO A 85 -3.07 5.00 -4.55
N ILE A 86 -2.15 4.15 -5.02
CA ILE A 86 -0.72 4.26 -4.78
C ILE A 86 -0.05 4.40 -6.15
N THR A 87 0.47 5.58 -6.44
CA THR A 87 1.07 5.93 -7.74
C THR A 87 2.44 5.32 -7.89
N ILE A 88 2.68 4.67 -9.02
CA ILE A 88 3.96 4.08 -9.44
C ILE A 88 4.40 4.66 -10.79
N ARG A 89 5.67 5.05 -10.93
CA ARG A 89 6.25 5.47 -12.21
C ARG A 89 7.63 4.89 -12.43
#